data_AF-A0A845SV75-F1
#
_entry.id   AF-A0A845SV75-F1
#
_cell.length_a   1.000
_cell.length_b   1.000
_cell.length_c   1.000
_cell.angle_alpha   90.00
_cell.angle_beta   90.00
_cell.angle_gamma   90.00
#
_symmetry.space_group_name_H-M   'P 1'
#
loop_
_entity.id
_entity.type
_entity.pdbx_description
1 polymer ?
#
loop_
_entity_poly.entity_id
_entity_poly.type
_entity_poly.pdbx_seq_one_letter_code
_entity_poly.pdbx_strand_id
1 'polypeptide(L)'
;MWRGWILRSRSRSARIWFFITMAPARQRNWRSRFYRIGHKEGEVSAMGITTQCSSVSQFYRSLLDIVETARKRGVVFYGAGFWGEITWRIFRLFSVKPLCFCDDDPDKRTQPHPLTQAPVLDIDEAVRRYPDAVYLATVSNIGGREAPRFRMNMALQERGVLSAYSGFHASRYTFLLEENVYSQFNAPIRREAGIFHKEHLDRILFLTHMGNSGILYLNQLLDNHPNLINIAMLGQMVDLTTLFDNRLKYLSGRELAMEITSQMSPYLKTSLPEHAFFKASRLAEKFYLDQNGKPEQRLYIDGAMFLRFLLQELPPERTVSYAELVRCIFAAYANAVGKPFDPQKTYWMLYEIHQASYDISQLNHYIRNGDFADHRYLFIVREPVRHFYAAFKRLIVQENPKDRDYHIRNSVLKLISCDLGLMAEQSKECRDMQIRLVRFEDAKRSRRQTMQAICAWINIPYDECMETATTNGIPVYFPAAAQGGGVYGADSMSAVEPCDYSDLLSEFDVFRLNLLFQYFKRACAYPVDVPDLQSFSQDFIKELLRYPFRFEQVVKRLREQDEKQPGIHSDLPDYASCIRELLLSYAQRKEEHVYFPCINPMK
;
A
#
# COMPACT_ATOMS: atom_id res chain seq x y z
N MET A 1 -25.38 -38.01 48.10
CA MET A 1 -25.70 -39.35 47.59
C MET A 1 -24.75 -39.60 46.42
N TRP A 2 -23.80 -40.53 46.61
CA TRP A 2 -22.84 -41.15 45.67
C TRP A 2 -21.83 -40.23 44.93
N ARG A 3 -20.58 -40.08 45.45
CA ARG A 3 -19.35 -40.92 45.30
C ARG A 3 -18.58 -40.59 44.00
N GLY A 4 -17.27 -40.31 43.94
CA GLY A 4 -16.19 -40.23 44.92
C GLY A 4 -14.78 -40.42 44.29
N TRP A 5 -13.72 -40.05 45.04
CA TRP A 5 -12.33 -40.60 45.07
C TRP A 5 -11.34 -40.08 43.97
N ILE A 6 -10.04 -39.77 44.14
CA ILE A 6 -8.90 -39.87 45.13
C ILE A 6 -7.83 -38.85 44.62
N LEU A 7 -7.18 -37.97 45.40
CA LEU A 7 -6.00 -38.08 46.31
C LEU A 7 -4.57 -38.33 45.70
N ARG A 8 -3.70 -37.30 45.87
CA ARG A 8 -2.22 -37.28 46.15
C ARG A 8 -1.18 -37.76 45.10
N SER A 9 -0.12 -36.95 44.90
CA SER A 9 1.20 -37.16 45.54
C SER A 9 2.20 -36.00 45.28
N ARG A 10 3.25 -35.92 46.12
CA ARG A 10 4.27 -34.86 46.28
C ARG A 10 5.60 -35.25 45.60
N SER A 11 6.42 -34.27 45.20
CA SER A 11 7.88 -34.09 45.55
C SER A 11 8.52 -33.07 44.58
N ARG A 12 9.09 -31.92 45.03
CA ARG A 12 10.44 -31.64 45.60
C ARG A 12 11.63 -31.92 44.66
N SER A 13 12.39 -30.88 44.30
CA SER A 13 13.88 -30.71 44.37
C SER A 13 14.32 -29.43 43.60
N ALA A 14 14.80 -28.37 44.28
CA ALA A 14 16.21 -27.99 44.53
C ALA A 14 16.88 -27.23 43.35
N ARG A 15 17.02 -25.89 43.40
CA ARG A 15 18.17 -25.06 43.88
C ARG A 15 19.48 -25.25 43.10
N ILE A 16 19.96 -24.19 42.41
CA ILE A 16 21.38 -23.76 42.40
C ILE A 16 21.45 -22.22 42.29
N TRP A 17 22.26 -21.62 43.16
CA TRP A 17 22.73 -20.23 43.20
C TRP A 17 24.15 -20.16 42.61
N PHE A 18 24.54 -19.03 42.00
CA PHE A 18 25.92 -18.55 42.04
C PHE A 18 25.96 -17.01 41.99
N PHE A 19 26.71 -16.43 42.94
CA PHE A 19 27.10 -15.02 43.06
C PHE A 19 28.63 -15.00 43.03
N ILE A 20 29.26 -14.13 42.22
CA ILE A 20 30.62 -13.60 42.47
C ILE A 20 30.65 -12.12 42.01
N THR A 21 31.32 -11.31 42.81
CA THR A 21 31.32 -9.84 42.91
C THR A 21 32.54 -9.12 42.28
N MET A 22 32.29 -7.88 41.78
CA MET A 22 33.06 -6.61 41.79
C MET A 22 34.31 -6.32 40.89
N ALA A 23 34.11 -5.43 39.89
CA ALA A 23 34.73 -4.08 39.57
C ALA A 23 36.28 -3.84 39.47
N PRO A 24 36.81 -2.72 38.86
CA PRO A 24 36.30 -1.74 37.87
C PRO A 24 37.27 -1.30 36.71
N ALA A 25 36.74 -0.48 35.78
CA ALA A 25 37.36 0.60 34.96
C ALA A 25 38.26 0.31 33.74
N ARG A 26 37.82 0.76 32.54
CA ARG A 26 38.46 1.83 31.74
C ARG A 26 37.63 2.25 30.53
N GLN A 27 37.54 3.57 30.35
CA GLN A 27 36.89 4.31 29.26
C GLN A 27 37.41 3.91 27.87
N ARG A 28 36.51 3.79 26.88
CA ARG A 28 36.82 4.00 25.44
C ARG A 28 35.53 4.25 24.64
N ASN A 29 35.42 5.48 24.12
CA ASN A 29 34.71 5.97 22.93
C ASN A 29 33.39 5.29 22.52
N TRP A 30 32.28 5.86 22.99
CA TRP A 30 30.94 5.65 22.45
C TRP A 30 30.64 6.65 21.33
N ARG A 31 31.15 6.38 20.13
CA ARG A 31 30.61 6.90 18.87
C ARG A 31 30.36 5.66 18.00
N SER A 32 29.17 5.51 17.43
CA SER A 32 28.71 4.44 16.50
C SER A 32 27.90 3.23 17.05
N ARG A 33 27.02 3.40 18.04
CA ARG A 33 26.01 2.37 18.36
C ARG A 33 24.63 2.94 18.70
N PHE A 34 23.95 3.48 17.69
CA PHE A 34 22.49 3.62 17.66
C PHE A 34 21.98 3.44 16.22
N TYR A 35 22.42 2.36 15.57
CA TYR A 35 21.83 1.83 14.33
C TYR A 35 22.22 0.36 14.24
N ARG A 36 21.58 -0.47 15.07
CA ARG A 36 21.48 -1.95 14.97
C ARG A 36 20.82 -2.46 16.24
N ILE A 37 19.50 -2.40 16.26
CA ILE A 37 18.68 -3.26 17.11
C ILE A 37 17.69 -3.93 16.16
N GLY A 38 17.83 -5.25 16.00
CA GLY A 38 16.70 -6.11 15.62
C GLY A 38 16.40 -6.40 14.14
N HIS A 39 17.38 -6.70 13.28
CA HIS A 39 17.12 -7.61 12.16
C HIS A 39 17.24 -9.05 12.67
N LYS A 40 16.12 -9.62 13.13
CA LYS A 40 15.88 -11.06 13.22
C LYS A 40 14.38 -11.31 13.35
N GLU A 41 13.84 -11.95 12.32
CA GLU A 41 12.55 -12.66 12.24
C GLU A 41 11.32 -11.85 12.73
N GLY A 42 10.74 -11.08 11.80
CA GLY A 42 9.50 -10.37 12.04
C GLY A 42 9.13 -9.29 11.01
N GLU A 43 9.88 -9.16 9.90
CA GLU A 43 9.50 -8.26 8.80
C GLU A 43 8.30 -8.80 8.03
N VAL A 44 7.11 -8.50 8.54
CA VAL A 44 5.97 -8.24 7.66
C VAL A 44 6.23 -6.86 7.08
N SER A 45 7.04 -6.81 6.02
CA SER A 45 7.02 -5.68 5.11
C SER A 45 5.58 -5.46 4.66
N ALA A 46 5.25 -4.23 4.26
CA ALA A 46 4.05 -3.93 3.49
C ALA A 46 4.17 -4.58 2.10
N MET A 47 4.37 -5.88 2.07
CA MET A 47 4.24 -6.74 0.91
C MET A 47 2.79 -6.57 0.45
N GLY A 48 2.62 -6.03 -0.76
CA GLY A 48 1.31 -5.98 -1.40
C GLY A 48 0.56 -7.29 -1.18
N ILE A 49 -0.75 -7.20 -1.01
CA ILE A 49 -1.75 -8.21 -0.57
C ILE A 49 -1.53 -9.65 -1.09
N THR A 50 -0.66 -9.88 -2.07
CA THR A 50 -0.49 -11.11 -2.82
C THR A 50 0.62 -12.07 -2.39
N THR A 51 1.61 -11.68 -1.59
CA THR A 51 2.72 -12.61 -1.22
C THR A 51 2.50 -13.40 0.05
N GLN A 52 1.98 -12.79 1.12
CA GLN A 52 1.89 -13.51 2.41
C GLN A 52 0.80 -14.59 2.45
N CYS A 53 -0.15 -14.56 1.51
CA CYS A 53 -1.35 -15.40 1.56
C CYS A 53 -1.36 -16.54 0.53
N SER A 54 -0.31 -16.70 -0.28
CA SER A 54 -0.28 -17.74 -1.32
C SER A 54 0.39 -19.04 -0.87
N SER A 55 1.13 -19.09 0.24
CA SER A 55 2.01 -20.23 0.63
C SER A 55 3.08 -20.64 -0.41
N VAL A 56 3.14 -19.96 -1.56
CA VAL A 56 4.15 -20.19 -2.60
C VAL A 56 5.35 -19.29 -2.29
N SER A 57 6.54 -19.89 -2.17
CA SER A 57 7.77 -19.18 -1.80
C SER A 57 8.36 -18.31 -2.91
N GLN A 58 7.92 -18.48 -4.16
CA GLN A 58 8.45 -17.79 -5.34
C GLN A 58 7.33 -17.37 -6.30
N PHE A 59 7.46 -16.19 -6.90
CA PHE A 59 6.57 -15.79 -8.00
C PHE A 59 6.90 -16.54 -9.29
N TYR A 60 5.86 -16.87 -10.06
CA TYR A 60 6.05 -17.26 -11.45
C TYR A 60 6.60 -16.10 -12.28
N ARG A 61 7.38 -16.43 -13.31
CA ARG A 61 7.99 -15.44 -14.21
C ARG A 61 6.93 -14.60 -14.94
N SER A 62 6.09 -15.23 -15.75
CA SER A 62 5.02 -14.58 -16.53
C SER A 62 3.89 -15.56 -16.87
N LEU A 63 2.74 -15.04 -17.31
CA LEU A 63 1.70 -15.87 -17.90
C LEU A 63 2.18 -16.57 -19.17
N LEU A 64 3.06 -15.96 -19.98
CA LEU A 64 3.61 -16.63 -21.17
C LEU A 64 4.48 -17.83 -20.80
N ASP A 65 5.29 -17.71 -19.74
CA ASP A 65 6.11 -18.80 -19.22
C ASP A 65 5.24 -19.97 -18.70
N ILE A 66 4.15 -19.64 -17.99
CA ILE A 66 3.16 -20.66 -17.58
C ILE A 66 2.52 -21.32 -18.81
N VAL A 67 2.11 -20.54 -19.81
CA VAL A 67 1.50 -21.04 -21.05
C VAL A 67 2.45 -21.96 -21.81
N GLU A 68 3.71 -21.58 -21.97
CA GLU A 68 4.72 -22.41 -22.64
C GLU A 68 4.95 -23.72 -21.89
N THR A 69 5.07 -23.65 -20.57
CA THR A 69 5.26 -24.83 -19.72
C THR A 69 4.04 -25.74 -19.76
N ALA A 70 2.82 -25.17 -19.71
CA ALA A 70 1.57 -25.89 -19.82
C ALA A 70 1.40 -26.59 -21.18
N ARG A 71 1.93 -26.03 -22.29
CA ARG A 71 1.94 -26.72 -23.59
C ARG A 71 2.81 -27.97 -23.58
N LYS A 72 3.91 -27.96 -22.83
CA LYS A 72 4.87 -29.08 -22.75
C LYS A 72 4.42 -30.16 -21.77
N ARG A 73 3.91 -29.75 -20.61
CA ARG A 73 3.61 -30.63 -19.46
C ARG A 73 2.12 -30.87 -19.22
N GLY A 74 1.27 -30.11 -19.90
CA GLY A 74 -0.15 -30.01 -19.60
C GLY A 74 -0.43 -29.13 -18.36
N VAL A 75 -1.72 -28.80 -18.17
CA VAL A 75 -2.18 -27.97 -17.06
C VAL A 75 -3.38 -28.60 -16.37
N VAL A 76 -3.39 -28.52 -15.05
CA VAL A 76 -4.51 -28.92 -14.19
C VAL A 76 -5.02 -27.68 -13.47
N PHE A 77 -6.33 -27.44 -13.59
CA PHE A 77 -7.00 -26.36 -12.87
C PHE A 77 -7.60 -26.93 -11.59
N TYR A 78 -7.07 -26.50 -10.44
CA TYR A 78 -7.62 -26.86 -9.15
C TYR A 78 -8.73 -25.87 -8.80
N GLY A 79 -9.97 -26.35 -8.89
CA GLY A 79 -11.24 -25.65 -8.76
C GLY A 79 -12.04 -25.71 -10.07
N ALA A 80 -13.18 -26.41 -10.07
CA ALA A 80 -14.07 -26.57 -11.24
C ALA A 80 -15.26 -25.59 -11.23
N GLY A 81 -15.18 -24.52 -10.43
CA GLY A 81 -16.20 -23.47 -10.33
C GLY A 81 -15.94 -22.26 -11.24
N PHE A 82 -16.57 -21.13 -10.92
CA PHE A 82 -16.46 -19.85 -11.66
C PHE A 82 -15.01 -19.48 -12.00
N TRP A 83 -14.09 -19.51 -11.03
CA TRP A 83 -12.70 -19.14 -11.27
C TRP A 83 -11.91 -20.17 -12.10
N GLY A 84 -12.32 -21.45 -12.06
CA GLY A 84 -11.81 -22.48 -12.95
C GLY A 84 -12.17 -22.18 -14.40
N GLU A 85 -13.43 -21.80 -14.64
CA GLU A 85 -13.89 -21.37 -15.96
C GLU A 85 -13.14 -20.12 -16.44
N ILE A 86 -13.02 -19.08 -15.62
CA ILE A 86 -12.29 -17.85 -15.99
C ILE A 86 -10.83 -18.17 -16.33
N THR A 87 -10.18 -19.03 -15.53
CA THR A 87 -8.80 -19.48 -15.80
C THR A 87 -8.73 -20.20 -17.15
N TRP A 88 -9.63 -21.13 -17.41
CA TRP A 88 -9.70 -21.81 -18.70
C TRP A 88 -9.88 -20.84 -19.88
N ARG A 89 -10.81 -19.87 -19.76
CA ARG A 89 -11.06 -18.88 -20.82
C ARG A 89 -9.79 -18.09 -21.16
N ILE A 90 -8.99 -17.72 -20.17
CA ILE A 90 -7.70 -17.04 -20.37
C ILE A 90 -6.73 -17.96 -21.11
N PHE A 91 -6.53 -19.18 -20.63
CA PHE A 91 -5.57 -20.13 -21.22
C PHE A 91 -5.96 -20.59 -22.63
N ARG A 92 -7.27 -20.64 -22.92
CA ARG A 92 -7.81 -20.94 -24.25
C ARG A 92 -7.37 -19.91 -25.30
N LEU A 93 -7.20 -18.63 -24.94
CA LEU A 93 -6.68 -17.61 -25.85
C LEU A 93 -5.33 -18.03 -26.43
N PHE A 94 -4.50 -18.68 -25.60
CA PHE A 94 -3.19 -19.20 -25.95
C PHE A 94 -3.22 -20.66 -26.44
N SER A 95 -4.39 -21.18 -26.81
CA SER A 95 -4.56 -22.56 -27.30
C SER A 95 -4.09 -23.64 -26.31
N VAL A 96 -4.16 -23.37 -25.01
CA VAL A 96 -3.89 -24.35 -23.95
C VAL A 96 -5.21 -24.97 -23.49
N LYS A 97 -5.27 -26.30 -23.50
CA LYS A 97 -6.41 -27.07 -22.98
C LYS A 97 -6.03 -27.73 -21.65
N PRO A 98 -6.94 -27.78 -20.66
CA PRO A 98 -6.68 -28.48 -19.42
C PRO A 98 -6.64 -29.99 -19.66
N LEU A 99 -5.74 -30.67 -18.96
CA LEU A 99 -5.75 -32.14 -18.86
C LEU A 99 -6.97 -32.60 -18.06
N CYS A 100 -7.22 -31.91 -16.94
CA CYS A 100 -8.39 -32.09 -16.11
C CYS A 100 -8.63 -30.84 -15.25
N PHE A 101 -9.79 -30.80 -14.63
CA PHE A 101 -10.01 -30.02 -13.42
C PHE A 101 -9.83 -30.96 -12.22
N CYS A 102 -9.40 -30.45 -11.07
CA CYS A 102 -9.61 -31.14 -9.80
C CYS A 102 -10.44 -30.24 -8.87
N ASP A 103 -11.31 -30.81 -8.05
CA ASP A 103 -12.12 -30.05 -7.09
C ASP A 103 -12.31 -30.88 -5.83
N ASP A 104 -12.35 -30.25 -4.67
CA ASP A 104 -12.53 -30.93 -3.39
C ASP A 104 -13.99 -31.35 -3.16
N ASP A 105 -14.92 -30.75 -3.91
CA ASP A 105 -16.36 -31.01 -3.85
C ASP A 105 -16.73 -32.29 -4.63
N PRO A 106 -17.19 -33.36 -3.95
CA PRO A 106 -17.58 -34.61 -4.60
C PRO A 106 -18.67 -34.45 -5.66
N ASP A 107 -19.59 -33.50 -5.47
CA ASP A 107 -20.73 -33.30 -6.38
C ASP A 107 -20.27 -32.81 -7.75
N LYS A 108 -19.16 -32.07 -7.80
CA LYS A 108 -18.58 -31.61 -9.08
C LYS A 108 -17.80 -32.69 -9.82
N ARG A 109 -17.41 -33.78 -9.14
CA ARG A 109 -16.61 -34.88 -9.71
C ARG A 109 -17.47 -35.89 -10.47
N THR A 110 -18.79 -35.79 -10.40
CA THR A 110 -19.69 -36.80 -10.98
C THR A 110 -19.79 -36.70 -12.50
N GLN A 111 -19.41 -35.57 -13.10
CA GLN A 111 -19.53 -35.31 -14.54
C GLN A 111 -18.33 -34.49 -15.06
N PRO A 112 -18.00 -34.58 -16.35
CA PRO A 112 -17.02 -33.69 -16.98
C PRO A 112 -17.43 -32.22 -16.82
N HIS A 113 -16.45 -31.32 -16.80
CA HIS A 113 -16.69 -29.89 -16.64
C HIS A 113 -17.58 -29.39 -17.80
N PRO A 114 -18.70 -28.69 -17.51
CA PRO A 114 -19.79 -28.47 -18.48
C PRO A 114 -19.34 -27.75 -19.75
N LEU A 115 -18.42 -26.79 -19.62
CA LEU A 115 -17.96 -25.98 -20.76
C LEU A 115 -16.79 -26.58 -21.54
N THR A 116 -15.99 -27.44 -20.92
CA THR A 116 -14.72 -27.91 -21.51
C THR A 116 -14.76 -29.39 -21.86
N GLN A 117 -15.70 -30.13 -21.28
CA GLN A 117 -15.78 -31.60 -21.32
C GLN A 117 -14.54 -32.30 -20.75
N ALA A 118 -13.63 -31.56 -20.10
CA ALA A 118 -12.49 -32.14 -19.40
C ALA A 118 -12.96 -32.87 -18.14
N PRO A 119 -12.32 -33.98 -17.75
CA PRO A 119 -12.69 -34.69 -16.53
C PRO A 119 -12.50 -33.80 -15.30
N VAL A 120 -13.40 -33.91 -14.33
CA VAL A 120 -13.25 -33.32 -12.99
C VAL A 120 -12.86 -34.45 -12.04
N LEU A 121 -11.63 -34.42 -11.54
CA LEU A 121 -11.03 -35.48 -10.75
C LEU A 121 -10.89 -35.08 -9.28
N ASP A 122 -10.74 -36.09 -8.42
CA ASP A 122 -10.13 -35.87 -7.11
C ASP A 122 -8.65 -35.46 -7.28
N ILE A 123 -8.12 -34.68 -6.35
CA ILE A 123 -6.73 -34.19 -6.42
C ILE A 123 -5.70 -35.32 -6.41
N ASP A 124 -5.91 -36.39 -5.63
CA ASP A 124 -4.99 -37.52 -5.57
C ASP A 124 -4.97 -38.28 -6.91
N GLU A 125 -6.14 -38.42 -7.54
CA GLU A 125 -6.24 -39.04 -8.86
C GLU A 125 -5.63 -38.15 -9.96
N ALA A 126 -5.80 -36.83 -9.89
CA ALA A 126 -5.18 -35.90 -10.81
C ALA A 126 -3.64 -35.96 -10.71
N VAL A 127 -3.08 -35.94 -9.49
CA VAL A 127 -1.64 -36.05 -9.23
C VAL A 127 -1.09 -37.39 -9.69
N ARG A 128 -1.82 -38.50 -9.48
CA ARG A 128 -1.42 -39.83 -9.95
C ARG A 128 -1.36 -39.90 -11.48
N ARG A 129 -2.31 -39.28 -12.19
CA ARG A 129 -2.37 -39.31 -13.66
C ARG A 129 -1.40 -38.32 -14.31
N TYR A 130 -1.20 -37.15 -13.69
CA TYR A 130 -0.50 -36.03 -14.29
C TYR A 130 0.53 -35.41 -13.33
N PRO A 131 1.46 -36.20 -12.76
CA PRO A 131 2.37 -35.73 -11.70
C PRO A 131 3.25 -34.56 -12.14
N ASP A 132 3.57 -34.50 -13.44
CA ASP A 132 4.40 -33.44 -14.01
C ASP A 132 3.60 -32.24 -14.51
N ALA A 133 2.27 -32.20 -14.42
CA ALA A 133 1.50 -31.09 -14.94
C ALA A 133 1.72 -29.77 -14.17
N VAL A 134 1.33 -28.66 -14.79
CA VAL A 134 1.27 -27.37 -14.09
C VAL A 134 -0.05 -27.29 -13.31
N TYR A 135 0.02 -27.23 -11.99
CA TYR A 135 -1.15 -27.10 -11.12
C TYR A 135 -1.42 -25.64 -10.75
N LEU A 136 -2.60 -25.13 -11.12
CA LEU A 136 -3.03 -23.75 -10.84
C LEU A 136 -4.22 -23.75 -9.87
N ALA A 137 -4.10 -23.06 -8.74
CA ALA A 137 -5.23 -22.83 -7.83
C ALA A 137 -6.15 -21.74 -8.39
N THR A 138 -7.39 -22.11 -8.72
CA THR A 138 -8.36 -21.24 -9.40
C THR A 138 -9.42 -20.72 -8.42
N VAL A 139 -9.05 -19.69 -7.65
CA VAL A 139 -9.93 -18.98 -6.72
C VAL A 139 -9.58 -17.48 -6.64
N SER A 140 -10.57 -16.60 -6.43
CA SER A 140 -10.31 -15.16 -6.21
C SER A 140 -9.74 -14.85 -4.85
N ASN A 141 -10.20 -15.55 -3.81
CA ASN A 141 -10.00 -15.10 -2.43
C ASN A 141 -8.55 -15.28 -2.00
N ILE A 142 -7.98 -14.15 -1.57
CA ILE A 142 -6.67 -14.03 -0.93
C ILE A 142 -6.97 -13.66 0.52
N GLY A 143 -6.33 -14.34 1.47
CA GLY A 143 -6.54 -14.10 2.91
C GLY A 143 -5.69 -15.05 3.75
N GLY A 144 -5.83 -14.97 5.07
CA GLY A 144 -5.09 -15.81 6.03
C GLY A 144 -5.32 -17.32 5.87
N ARG A 145 -4.89 -18.12 6.85
CA ARG A 145 -4.86 -19.61 6.74
C ARG A 145 -6.21 -20.27 6.38
N GLU A 146 -7.32 -19.59 6.64
CA GLU A 146 -8.68 -20.07 6.31
C GLU A 146 -9.10 -19.76 4.86
N ALA A 147 -8.32 -18.99 4.10
CA ALA A 147 -8.65 -18.63 2.74
C ALA A 147 -8.61 -19.88 1.83
N PRO A 148 -9.58 -20.05 0.91
CA PRO A 148 -9.62 -21.17 -0.01
C PRO A 148 -8.28 -21.42 -0.73
N ARG A 149 -7.60 -20.35 -1.16
CA ARG A 149 -6.30 -20.45 -1.84
C ARG A 149 -5.20 -21.07 -0.98
N PHE A 150 -5.13 -20.70 0.30
CA PHE A 150 -4.12 -21.25 1.20
C PHE A 150 -4.31 -22.76 1.36
N ARG A 151 -5.56 -23.20 1.58
CA ARG A 151 -5.89 -24.63 1.71
C ARG A 151 -5.55 -25.42 0.44
N MET A 152 -5.90 -24.88 -0.72
CA MET A 152 -5.58 -25.51 -2.01
C MET A 152 -4.08 -25.63 -2.24
N ASN A 153 -3.32 -24.57 -1.93
CA ASN A 153 -1.87 -24.60 -2.09
C ASN A 153 -1.18 -25.53 -1.07
N MET A 154 -1.70 -25.65 0.16
CA MET A 154 -1.26 -26.68 1.10
C MET A 154 -1.52 -28.09 0.58
N ALA A 155 -2.70 -28.35 0.01
CA ALA A 155 -3.02 -29.64 -0.57
C ALA A 155 -2.09 -30.00 -1.75
N LEU A 156 -1.71 -29.02 -2.58
CA LEU A 156 -0.70 -29.18 -3.63
C LEU A 156 0.70 -29.43 -3.03
N GLN A 157 1.05 -28.77 -1.93
CA GLN A 157 2.35 -28.92 -1.26
C GLN A 157 2.52 -30.31 -0.65
N GLU A 158 1.52 -30.80 0.06
CA GLU A 158 1.48 -32.14 0.67
C GLU A 158 1.66 -33.25 -0.38
N ARG A 159 1.26 -32.98 -1.63
CA ARG A 159 1.36 -33.90 -2.77
C ARG A 159 2.58 -33.68 -3.65
N GLY A 160 3.45 -32.74 -3.29
CA GLY A 160 4.69 -32.46 -4.01
C GLY A 160 4.50 -31.83 -5.40
N VAL A 161 3.33 -31.26 -5.70
CA VAL A 161 3.02 -30.64 -7.01
C VAL A 161 2.88 -29.12 -6.95
N LEU A 162 3.03 -28.51 -5.76
CA LEU A 162 3.07 -27.05 -5.62
C LEU A 162 4.31 -26.49 -6.32
N SER A 163 4.12 -25.44 -7.13
CA SER A 163 5.21 -24.74 -7.82
C SER A 163 5.00 -23.23 -7.84
N ALA A 164 5.98 -22.48 -8.36
CA ALA A 164 5.83 -21.04 -8.58
C ALA A 164 4.60 -20.71 -9.44
N TYR A 165 4.25 -21.58 -10.39
CA TYR A 165 3.07 -21.43 -11.27
C TYR A 165 1.75 -21.49 -10.52
N SER A 166 1.68 -22.21 -9.39
CA SER A 166 0.50 -22.25 -8.53
C SER A 166 0.17 -20.89 -7.90
N GLY A 167 1.10 -19.94 -7.97
CA GLY A 167 0.88 -18.53 -7.64
C GLY A 167 0.07 -17.75 -8.68
N PHE A 168 -0.37 -18.35 -9.79
CA PHE A 168 -1.20 -17.68 -10.79
C PHE A 168 -2.55 -17.22 -10.21
N HIS A 169 -2.97 -16.00 -10.59
CA HIS A 169 -4.23 -15.39 -10.15
C HIS A 169 -5.04 -14.91 -11.35
N ALA A 170 -6.05 -15.68 -11.76
CA ALA A 170 -6.90 -15.35 -12.90
C ALA A 170 -7.55 -13.96 -12.80
N SER A 171 -7.88 -13.50 -11.58
CA SER A 171 -8.47 -12.18 -11.33
C SER A 171 -7.63 -11.00 -11.82
N ARG A 172 -6.29 -11.16 -11.95
CA ARG A 172 -5.40 -10.13 -12.50
C ARG A 172 -5.37 -10.10 -14.03
N TYR A 173 -5.78 -11.19 -14.66
CA TYR A 173 -5.71 -11.38 -16.11
C TYR A 173 -7.08 -11.36 -16.77
N THR A 174 -8.14 -10.98 -16.05
CA THR A 174 -9.50 -10.87 -16.60
C THR A 174 -9.56 -9.86 -17.75
N PHE A 175 -8.67 -8.86 -17.77
CA PHE A 175 -8.55 -7.92 -18.87
C PHE A 175 -8.34 -8.61 -20.23
N LEU A 176 -7.69 -9.78 -20.27
CA LEU A 176 -7.52 -10.54 -21.52
C LEU A 176 -8.83 -11.04 -22.13
N LEU A 177 -9.89 -11.13 -21.32
CA LEU A 177 -11.23 -11.56 -21.74
C LEU A 177 -12.09 -10.40 -22.24
N GLU A 178 -11.63 -9.16 -22.08
CA GLU A 178 -12.31 -7.99 -22.60
C GLU A 178 -12.12 -7.86 -24.10
N GLU A 179 -13.04 -7.13 -24.74
CA GLU A 179 -13.07 -7.01 -26.19
C GLU A 179 -11.74 -6.46 -26.74
N ASN A 180 -11.26 -7.06 -27.83
CA ASN A 180 -10.07 -6.64 -28.56
C ASN A 180 -8.73 -6.67 -27.79
N VAL A 181 -8.68 -7.01 -26.50
CA VAL A 181 -7.41 -7.01 -25.75
C VAL A 181 -6.42 -8.05 -26.32
N TYR A 182 -6.85 -9.29 -26.48
CA TYR A 182 -5.98 -10.34 -27.01
C TYR A 182 -5.58 -10.10 -28.47
N SER A 183 -6.43 -9.46 -29.27
CA SER A 183 -6.07 -9.09 -30.63
C SER A 183 -5.04 -7.96 -30.64
N GLN A 184 -5.19 -6.92 -29.80
CA GLN A 184 -4.17 -5.88 -29.61
C GLN A 184 -2.84 -6.45 -29.10
N PHE A 185 -2.89 -7.42 -28.19
CA PHE A 185 -1.70 -8.11 -27.70
C PHE A 185 -0.90 -8.80 -28.79
N ASN A 186 -1.51 -9.18 -29.91
CA ASN A 186 -0.85 -9.83 -31.04
C ASN A 186 -0.68 -8.91 -32.26
N ALA A 187 -1.30 -7.72 -32.24
CA ALA A 187 -1.26 -6.78 -33.36
C ALA A 187 0.16 -6.26 -33.61
N PRO A 188 0.51 -5.91 -34.86
CA PRO A 188 1.75 -5.21 -35.16
C PRO A 188 1.87 -3.92 -34.35
N ILE A 189 3.03 -3.72 -33.74
CA ILE A 189 3.29 -2.52 -32.94
C ILE A 189 3.59 -1.38 -33.92
N ARG A 190 2.82 -0.30 -33.84
CA ARG A 190 3.02 0.91 -34.63
C ARG A 190 3.04 2.09 -33.67
N ARG A 191 4.12 2.87 -33.70
CA ARG A 191 4.26 4.07 -32.89
C ARG A 191 3.47 5.20 -33.55
N GLU A 192 2.49 5.75 -32.84
CA GLU A 192 1.62 6.81 -33.35
C GLU A 192 2.20 8.19 -33.09
N ALA A 193 1.96 9.16 -33.98
CA ALA A 193 2.37 10.54 -33.77
C ALA A 193 1.28 11.34 -33.04
N GLY A 194 1.66 12.43 -32.37
CA GLY A 194 0.71 13.35 -31.73
C GLY A 194 0.10 12.84 -30.42
N ILE A 195 0.74 11.85 -29.79
CA ILE A 195 0.34 11.28 -28.50
C ILE A 195 1.50 11.31 -27.51
N PHE A 196 1.25 10.92 -26.25
CA PHE A 196 2.31 10.80 -25.25
C PHE A 196 3.23 9.62 -25.58
N HIS A 197 4.53 9.86 -25.48
CA HIS A 197 5.56 8.84 -25.47
C HIS A 197 6.45 9.02 -24.24
N LYS A 198 7.16 7.97 -23.85
CA LYS A 198 8.04 7.98 -22.69
C LYS A 198 9.11 9.08 -22.75
N GLU A 199 9.59 9.44 -23.93
CA GLU A 199 10.62 10.48 -24.13
C GLU A 199 10.09 11.89 -23.82
N HIS A 200 8.77 12.08 -23.78
CA HIS A 200 8.14 13.35 -23.38
C HIS A 200 8.03 13.49 -21.85
N LEU A 201 8.37 12.44 -21.09
CA LEU A 201 8.12 12.32 -19.65
C LEU A 201 9.44 12.28 -18.87
N ASP A 202 10.16 13.40 -18.87
CA ASP A 202 11.47 13.54 -18.23
C ASP A 202 11.42 14.20 -16.84
N ARG A 203 10.23 14.51 -16.31
CA ARG A 203 10.05 15.05 -14.95
C ARG A 203 9.05 14.26 -14.11
N ILE A 204 9.34 14.13 -12.82
CA ILE A 204 8.49 13.38 -11.87
C ILE A 204 8.34 14.12 -10.54
N LEU A 205 7.11 14.21 -10.07
CA LEU A 205 6.74 14.71 -8.75
C LEU A 205 6.25 13.54 -7.91
N PHE A 206 7.03 13.15 -6.92
CA PHE A 206 6.64 12.14 -5.94
C PHE A 206 5.79 12.77 -4.86
N LEU A 207 4.56 12.30 -4.71
CA LEU A 207 3.65 12.71 -3.66
C LEU A 207 3.70 11.69 -2.52
N THR A 208 3.95 12.16 -1.31
CA THR A 208 4.06 11.33 -0.10
C THR A 208 3.39 12.02 1.07
N HIS A 209 3.29 11.31 2.21
CA HIS A 209 2.44 11.72 3.31
C HIS A 209 2.97 11.29 4.68
N MET A 210 2.44 11.94 5.71
CA MET A 210 2.62 11.59 7.10
C MET A 210 1.33 10.95 7.64
N GLY A 211 1.22 9.63 7.59
CA GLY A 211 0.02 8.90 8.03
C GLY A 211 -1.26 9.32 7.30
N ASN A 212 -2.33 9.61 8.04
CA ASN A 212 -3.62 10.04 7.49
C ASN A 212 -3.68 11.58 7.29
N SER A 213 -2.67 12.16 6.63
CA SER A 213 -2.52 13.62 6.46
C SER A 213 -3.33 14.22 5.31
N GLY A 214 -4.03 13.41 4.51
CA GLY A 214 -4.90 13.90 3.44
C GLY A 214 -4.29 13.83 2.04
N ILE A 215 -3.38 12.88 1.79
CA ILE A 215 -2.71 12.70 0.49
C ILE A 215 -3.67 12.60 -0.69
N LEU A 216 -4.77 11.87 -0.50
CA LEU A 216 -5.79 11.69 -1.52
C LEU A 216 -6.41 13.02 -1.97
N TYR A 217 -6.66 13.90 -1.01
CA TYR A 217 -7.22 15.22 -1.29
C TYR A 217 -6.24 16.05 -2.13
N LEU A 218 -4.96 16.08 -1.76
CA LEU A 218 -3.96 16.81 -2.53
C LEU A 218 -3.73 16.19 -3.92
N ASN A 219 -3.70 14.86 -4.04
CA ASN A 219 -3.60 14.19 -5.33
C ASN A 219 -4.75 14.61 -6.26
N GLN A 220 -5.99 14.66 -5.75
CA GLN A 220 -7.17 15.06 -6.51
C GLN A 220 -7.21 16.54 -6.90
N LEU A 221 -6.62 17.43 -6.09
CA LEU A 221 -6.49 18.84 -6.46
C LEU A 221 -5.46 19.03 -7.58
N LEU A 222 -4.42 18.18 -7.64
CA LEU A 222 -3.40 18.23 -8.69
C LEU A 222 -3.85 17.47 -9.97
N ASP A 223 -4.95 16.72 -9.89
CA ASP A 223 -5.47 15.95 -11.01
C ASP A 223 -5.96 16.86 -12.15
N ASN A 224 -6.03 16.29 -13.36
CA ASN A 224 -6.50 16.94 -14.58
C ASN A 224 -5.72 18.17 -15.07
N HIS A 225 -4.73 18.66 -14.31
CA HIS A 225 -3.91 19.79 -14.72
C HIS A 225 -3.25 19.56 -16.10
N PRO A 226 -3.22 20.54 -17.02
CA PRO A 226 -2.70 20.33 -18.38
C PRO A 226 -1.26 19.83 -18.44
N ASN A 227 -0.42 20.23 -17.49
CA ASN A 227 0.99 19.83 -17.39
C ASN A 227 1.25 18.64 -16.45
N LEU A 228 0.23 18.06 -15.80
CA LEU A 228 0.41 16.92 -14.89
C LEU A 228 -0.25 15.67 -15.46
N ILE A 229 0.45 14.54 -15.39
CA ILE A 229 -0.10 13.22 -15.67
C ILE A 229 -0.18 12.49 -14.33
N ASN A 230 -1.40 12.17 -13.90
CA ASN A 230 -1.66 11.52 -12.62
C ASN A 230 -2.26 10.14 -12.85
N ILE A 231 -1.75 9.15 -12.13
CA ILE A 231 -2.39 7.84 -11.97
C ILE A 231 -2.74 7.74 -10.50
N ALA A 232 -3.96 8.12 -10.16
CA ALA A 232 -4.39 8.18 -8.78
C ALA A 232 -4.24 6.81 -8.08
N MET A 233 -3.71 6.81 -6.87
CA MET A 233 -3.50 5.60 -6.05
C MET A 233 -2.53 4.56 -6.62
N LEU A 234 -1.72 4.89 -7.63
CA LEU A 234 -0.85 3.88 -8.27
C LEU A 234 0.01 3.16 -7.23
N GLY A 235 0.73 3.89 -6.39
CA GLY A 235 1.57 3.29 -5.34
C GLY A 235 0.80 2.60 -4.21
N GLN A 236 -0.52 2.79 -4.09
CA GLN A 236 -1.35 2.06 -3.11
C GLN A 236 -1.94 0.78 -3.69
N MET A 237 -2.42 0.85 -4.93
CA MET A 237 -3.04 -0.28 -5.62
C MET A 237 -1.99 -1.24 -6.18
N VAL A 238 -0.79 -0.72 -6.48
CA VAL A 238 0.31 -1.44 -7.09
C VAL A 238 1.63 -1.06 -6.41
N ASP A 239 2.20 -1.97 -5.64
CA ASP A 239 3.56 -1.83 -5.09
C ASP A 239 4.60 -2.11 -6.19
N LEU A 240 4.77 -1.11 -7.07
CA LEU A 240 5.56 -1.25 -8.29
C LEU A 240 7.04 -1.52 -7.99
N THR A 241 7.59 -0.97 -6.90
CA THR A 241 8.98 -1.19 -6.49
C THR A 241 9.26 -2.65 -6.15
N THR A 242 8.43 -3.24 -5.28
CA THR A 242 8.57 -4.66 -4.90
C THR A 242 8.33 -5.58 -6.10
N LEU A 243 7.34 -5.26 -6.95
CA LEU A 243 7.06 -6.02 -8.15
C LEU A 243 8.20 -5.94 -9.17
N PHE A 244 8.81 -4.76 -9.31
CA PHE A 244 9.94 -4.57 -10.20
C PHE A 244 11.13 -5.43 -9.79
N ASP A 245 11.49 -5.40 -8.50
CA ASP A 245 12.63 -6.14 -7.99
C ASP A 245 12.45 -7.64 -8.00
N ASN A 246 11.26 -8.11 -7.67
CA ASN A 246 11.01 -9.55 -7.59
C ASN A 246 10.78 -10.17 -8.97
N ARG A 247 10.43 -9.37 -9.99
CA ARG A 247 9.87 -9.92 -11.23
C ARG A 247 10.09 -9.07 -12.47
N LEU A 248 9.57 -7.84 -12.51
CA LEU A 248 9.39 -7.13 -13.79
C LEU A 248 10.71 -6.75 -14.46
N LYS A 249 11.79 -6.56 -13.68
CA LYS A 249 13.11 -6.21 -14.21
C LYS A 249 13.76 -7.26 -15.12
N TYR A 250 13.22 -8.49 -15.13
CA TYR A 250 13.73 -9.62 -15.92
C TYR A 250 12.90 -9.90 -17.19
N LEU A 251 11.89 -9.08 -17.46
CA LEU A 251 10.97 -9.23 -18.59
C LEU A 251 11.20 -8.13 -19.63
N SER A 252 10.82 -8.39 -20.88
CA SER A 252 10.89 -7.42 -21.99
C SER A 252 9.67 -7.52 -22.92
N GLY A 253 9.50 -6.52 -23.78
CA GLY A 253 8.51 -6.52 -24.86
C GLY A 253 7.09 -6.89 -24.43
N ARG A 254 6.48 -7.81 -25.18
CA ARG A 254 5.11 -8.29 -24.94
C ARG A 254 4.94 -8.99 -23.60
N GLU A 255 5.95 -9.76 -23.16
CA GLU A 255 5.91 -10.44 -21.87
C GLU A 255 5.78 -9.42 -20.74
N LEU A 256 6.63 -8.40 -20.73
CA LEU A 256 6.56 -7.30 -19.76
C LEU A 256 5.24 -6.53 -19.88
N ALA A 257 4.80 -6.18 -21.09
CA ALA A 257 3.56 -5.44 -21.30
C ALA A 257 2.36 -6.14 -20.67
N MET A 258 2.20 -7.45 -20.90
CA MET A 258 1.10 -8.23 -20.34
C MET A 258 1.15 -8.27 -18.80
N GLU A 259 2.35 -8.38 -18.23
CA GLU A 259 2.50 -8.40 -16.77
C GLU A 259 2.19 -7.05 -16.13
N ILE A 260 2.61 -5.94 -16.74
CA ILE A 260 2.24 -4.60 -16.29
C ILE A 260 0.73 -4.37 -16.41
N THR A 261 0.11 -4.73 -17.54
CA THR A 261 -1.34 -4.61 -17.70
C THR A 261 -2.09 -5.44 -16.65
N SER A 262 -1.57 -6.61 -16.27
CA SER A 262 -2.17 -7.40 -15.18
C SER A 262 -2.09 -6.71 -13.81
N GLN A 263 -1.04 -5.94 -13.54
CA GLN A 263 -0.95 -5.15 -12.29
C GLN A 263 -1.89 -3.95 -12.31
N MET A 264 -2.21 -3.44 -13.50
CA MET A 264 -3.18 -2.37 -13.68
C MET A 264 -4.64 -2.85 -13.58
N SER A 265 -4.91 -4.13 -13.31
CA SER A 265 -6.28 -4.67 -13.20
C SER A 265 -7.24 -3.87 -12.30
N PRO A 266 -6.79 -3.21 -11.20
CA PRO A 266 -7.69 -2.37 -10.40
C PRO A 266 -8.25 -1.15 -11.14
N TYR A 267 -7.59 -0.74 -12.24
CA TYR A 267 -7.91 0.42 -13.08
C TYR A 267 -8.67 0.05 -14.35
N LEU A 268 -8.67 -1.22 -14.77
CA LEU A 268 -9.21 -1.61 -16.06
C LEU A 268 -10.72 -1.86 -16.01
N LYS A 269 -11.42 -1.60 -17.11
CA LYS A 269 -12.82 -2.05 -17.28
C LYS A 269 -12.88 -3.57 -17.24
N THR A 270 -14.00 -4.10 -16.76
CA THR A 270 -14.28 -5.53 -16.82
C THR A 270 -15.76 -5.81 -17.04
N SER A 271 -16.04 -6.84 -17.83
CA SER A 271 -17.36 -7.41 -18.10
C SER A 271 -17.83 -8.37 -17.01
N LEU A 272 -16.95 -8.78 -16.10
CA LEU A 272 -17.30 -9.63 -14.98
C LEU A 272 -18.11 -8.84 -13.94
N PRO A 273 -19.06 -9.50 -13.24
CA PRO A 273 -19.88 -8.81 -12.27
C PRO A 273 -19.05 -8.33 -11.08
N GLU A 274 -19.40 -7.17 -10.51
CA GLU A 274 -18.64 -6.54 -9.41
C GLU A 274 -18.40 -7.49 -8.23
N HIS A 275 -19.41 -8.30 -7.86
CA HIS A 275 -19.32 -9.25 -6.75
C HIS A 275 -18.32 -10.40 -6.99
N ALA A 276 -17.82 -10.57 -8.22
CA ALA A 276 -16.74 -11.53 -8.48
C ALA A 276 -15.42 -11.06 -7.85
N PHE A 277 -15.23 -9.74 -7.71
CA PHE A 277 -14.01 -9.16 -7.17
C PHE A 277 -14.13 -8.94 -5.67
N PHE A 278 -12.97 -8.95 -5.00
CA PHE A 278 -12.91 -8.48 -3.62
C PHE A 278 -13.09 -6.96 -3.65
N LYS A 279 -14.03 -6.40 -2.87
CA LYS A 279 -14.30 -4.95 -2.85
C LYS A 279 -13.04 -4.08 -2.71
N ALA A 280 -12.02 -4.58 -2.01
CA ALA A 280 -10.74 -3.89 -1.80
C ALA A 280 -9.75 -3.97 -2.98
N SER A 281 -10.10 -4.65 -4.08
CA SER A 281 -9.21 -4.91 -5.23
C SER A 281 -9.47 -3.99 -6.43
N ARG A 282 -10.51 -3.17 -6.38
CA ARG A 282 -10.96 -2.27 -7.46
C ARG A 282 -10.84 -0.82 -7.00
N LEU A 283 -10.35 0.07 -7.87
CA LEU A 283 -10.03 1.45 -7.51
C LEU A 283 -11.26 2.22 -6.98
N ALA A 284 -12.32 2.31 -7.79
CA ALA A 284 -13.48 3.13 -7.45
C ALA A 284 -14.25 2.56 -6.26
N GLU A 285 -14.42 1.24 -6.20
CA GLU A 285 -15.11 0.56 -5.09
C GLU A 285 -14.45 0.83 -3.74
N LYS A 286 -13.13 1.02 -3.73
CA LYS A 286 -12.37 1.25 -2.50
C LYS A 286 -12.28 2.73 -2.11
N PHE A 287 -12.22 3.64 -3.09
CA PHE A 287 -11.79 5.01 -2.82
C PHE A 287 -12.62 6.14 -3.44
N TYR A 288 -13.37 5.89 -4.51
CA TYR A 288 -13.98 6.96 -5.29
C TYR A 288 -15.46 6.69 -5.55
N LEU A 289 -16.29 7.53 -4.94
CA LEU A 289 -17.73 7.50 -5.10
C LEU A 289 -18.21 8.63 -6.02
N ASP A 290 -19.36 8.42 -6.66
CA ASP A 290 -20.15 9.44 -7.32
C ASP A 290 -20.96 10.27 -6.30
N GLN A 291 -21.68 11.26 -6.79
CA GLN A 291 -22.55 12.12 -5.96
C GLN A 291 -23.68 11.36 -5.23
N ASN A 292 -24.01 10.14 -5.65
CA ASN A 292 -25.03 9.29 -5.06
C ASN A 292 -24.44 8.26 -4.08
N GLY A 293 -23.13 8.29 -3.83
CA GLY A 293 -22.44 7.34 -2.97
C GLY A 293 -22.18 5.97 -3.59
N LYS A 294 -22.24 5.84 -4.92
CA LYS A 294 -21.93 4.60 -5.66
C LYS A 294 -20.50 4.65 -6.22
N PRO A 295 -19.82 3.51 -6.45
CA PRO A 295 -18.50 3.50 -7.08
C PRO A 295 -18.51 4.21 -8.45
N GLU A 296 -17.59 5.15 -8.67
CA GLU A 296 -17.50 5.90 -9.93
C GLU A 296 -16.90 5.05 -11.06
N GLN A 297 -17.78 4.44 -11.85
CA GLN A 297 -17.40 3.49 -12.91
C GLN A 297 -16.65 4.14 -14.07
N ARG A 298 -16.80 5.46 -14.28
CA ARG A 298 -16.10 6.17 -15.37
C ARG A 298 -14.58 6.24 -15.17
N LEU A 299 -14.09 5.97 -13.96
CA LEU A 299 -12.65 5.93 -13.67
C LEU A 299 -11.93 4.74 -14.31
N TYR A 300 -12.65 3.68 -14.68
CA TYR A 300 -12.03 2.50 -15.26
C TYR A 300 -11.64 2.73 -16.73
N ILE A 301 -10.39 2.41 -17.07
CA ILE A 301 -9.81 2.63 -18.40
C ILE A 301 -9.95 1.38 -19.29
N ASP A 302 -9.90 1.61 -20.60
CA ASP A 302 -9.93 0.53 -21.58
C ASP A 302 -8.58 -0.24 -21.58
N GLY A 303 -8.64 -1.54 -21.27
CA GLY A 303 -7.46 -2.39 -21.20
C GLY A 303 -6.78 -2.63 -22.55
N ALA A 304 -7.54 -2.62 -23.65
CA ALA A 304 -7.00 -2.81 -25.00
C ALA A 304 -6.22 -1.55 -25.42
N MET A 305 -6.76 -0.37 -25.13
CA MET A 305 -6.09 0.91 -25.37
C MET A 305 -4.82 1.04 -24.53
N PHE A 306 -4.90 0.76 -23.22
CA PHE A 306 -3.72 0.80 -22.35
C PHE A 306 -2.62 -0.15 -22.82
N LEU A 307 -2.95 -1.41 -23.11
CA LEU A 307 -1.99 -2.40 -23.59
C LEU A 307 -1.38 -2.00 -24.94
N ARG A 308 -2.20 -1.51 -25.89
CA ARG A 308 -1.74 -1.02 -27.20
C ARG A 308 -0.68 0.06 -27.04
N PHE A 309 -0.93 1.09 -26.23
CA PHE A 309 0.04 2.17 -26.04
C PHE A 309 1.26 1.71 -25.26
N LEU A 310 1.10 0.86 -24.25
CA LEU A 310 2.23 0.32 -23.50
C LEU A 310 3.19 -0.48 -24.39
N LEU A 311 2.65 -1.24 -25.34
CA LEU A 311 3.45 -2.00 -26.33
C LEU A 311 4.26 -1.09 -27.26
N GLN A 312 3.83 0.14 -27.53
CA GLN A 312 4.60 1.10 -28.34
C GLN A 312 5.84 1.63 -27.63
N GLU A 313 5.80 1.68 -26.28
CA GLU A 313 6.86 2.27 -25.47
C GLU A 313 7.91 1.25 -25.01
N LEU A 314 7.51 -0.01 -24.85
CA LEU A 314 8.39 -1.06 -24.35
C LEU A 314 9.29 -1.63 -25.46
N PRO A 315 10.62 -1.71 -25.22
CA PRO A 315 11.52 -2.31 -26.19
C PRO A 315 11.28 -3.84 -26.28
N PRO A 316 11.32 -4.43 -27.48
CA PRO A 316 10.99 -5.84 -27.68
C PRO A 316 12.00 -6.80 -27.04
N GLU A 317 13.31 -6.49 -27.16
CA GLU A 317 14.39 -7.45 -26.87
C GLU A 317 15.26 -7.10 -25.66
N ARG A 318 15.00 -5.96 -24.99
CA ARG A 318 15.76 -5.57 -23.79
C ARG A 318 14.87 -5.30 -22.60
N THR A 319 15.43 -5.52 -21.42
CA THR A 319 14.83 -5.07 -20.16
C THR A 319 14.92 -3.54 -20.04
N VAL A 320 14.16 -2.99 -19.11
CA VAL A 320 14.06 -1.54 -18.85
C VAL A 320 14.45 -1.24 -17.40
N SER A 321 14.95 -0.02 -17.16
CA SER A 321 15.14 0.47 -15.78
C SER A 321 13.78 0.75 -15.13
N TYR A 322 13.77 0.94 -13.80
CA TYR A 322 12.56 1.34 -13.09
C TYR A 322 12.03 2.69 -13.60
N ALA A 323 12.92 3.67 -13.77
CA ALA A 323 12.54 4.99 -14.30
C ALA A 323 11.94 4.91 -15.72
N GLU A 324 12.54 4.10 -16.62
CA GLU A 324 11.98 3.89 -17.95
C GLU A 324 10.61 3.20 -17.89
N LEU A 325 10.45 2.19 -17.02
CA LEU A 325 9.17 1.52 -16.82
C LEU A 325 8.08 2.49 -16.36
N VAL A 326 8.37 3.36 -15.39
CA VAL A 326 7.42 4.37 -14.91
C VAL A 326 6.98 5.29 -16.06
N ARG A 327 7.91 5.76 -16.91
CA ARG A 327 7.54 6.58 -18.08
C ARG A 327 6.63 5.84 -19.05
N CYS A 328 6.94 4.58 -19.36
CA CYS A 328 6.11 3.76 -20.23
C CYS A 328 4.67 3.61 -19.69
N ILE A 329 4.52 3.37 -18.37
CA ILE A 329 3.22 3.25 -17.71
C ILE A 329 2.44 4.57 -17.80
N PHE A 330 3.07 5.70 -17.47
CA PHE A 330 2.42 7.01 -17.49
C PHE A 330 2.04 7.46 -18.91
N ALA A 331 2.90 7.22 -19.91
CA ALA A 331 2.58 7.51 -21.30
C ALA A 331 1.37 6.67 -21.78
N ALA A 332 1.40 5.37 -21.51
CA ALA A 332 0.31 4.46 -21.87
C ALA A 332 -1.01 4.85 -21.18
N TYR A 333 -0.95 5.19 -19.90
CA TYR A 333 -2.12 5.62 -19.14
C TYR A 333 -2.69 6.94 -19.67
N ALA A 334 -1.84 7.96 -19.88
CA ALA A 334 -2.27 9.27 -20.40
C ALA A 334 -3.01 9.15 -21.73
N ASN A 335 -2.50 8.31 -22.64
CA ASN A 335 -3.15 8.05 -23.91
C ASN A 335 -4.45 7.24 -23.74
N ALA A 336 -4.48 6.26 -22.83
CA ALA A 336 -5.66 5.44 -22.57
C ALA A 336 -6.83 6.22 -21.94
N VAL A 337 -6.55 7.25 -21.14
CA VAL A 337 -7.56 8.19 -20.62
C VAL A 337 -7.90 9.31 -21.60
N GLY A 338 -7.23 9.37 -22.75
CA GLY A 338 -7.48 10.39 -23.78
C GLY A 338 -6.95 11.78 -23.42
N LYS A 339 -5.91 11.89 -22.58
CA LYS A 339 -5.29 13.18 -22.27
C LYS A 339 -4.69 13.78 -23.56
N PRO A 340 -4.95 15.06 -23.89
CA PRO A 340 -4.38 15.68 -25.07
C PRO A 340 -2.88 15.90 -24.90
N PHE A 341 -2.11 15.54 -25.93
CA PHE A 341 -0.68 15.81 -26.00
C PHE A 341 -0.43 17.12 -26.76
N ASP A 342 0.43 17.95 -26.19
CA ASP A 342 0.95 19.18 -26.76
C ASP A 342 2.49 19.18 -26.63
N PRO A 343 3.25 19.12 -27.74
CA PRO A 343 4.71 19.06 -27.72
C PRO A 343 5.39 20.33 -27.21
N GLN A 344 4.67 21.46 -27.08
CA GLN A 344 5.23 22.70 -26.54
C GLN A 344 5.21 22.74 -25.01
N LYS A 345 4.50 21.81 -24.36
CA LYS A 345 4.40 21.75 -22.90
C LYS A 345 5.43 20.79 -22.33
N THR A 346 5.93 21.15 -21.15
CA THR A 346 6.60 20.17 -20.29
C THR A 346 5.57 19.48 -19.39
N TYR A 347 5.69 18.17 -19.27
CA TYR A 347 4.82 17.34 -18.45
C TYR A 347 5.56 16.81 -17.22
N TRP A 348 4.85 16.78 -16.10
CA TRP A 348 5.29 16.10 -14.90
C TRP A 348 4.42 14.87 -14.65
N MET A 349 5.07 13.75 -14.33
CA MET A 349 4.37 12.60 -13.78
C MET A 349 4.14 12.81 -12.29
N LEU A 350 2.89 12.70 -11.84
CA LEU A 350 2.55 12.71 -10.43
C LEU A 350 2.49 11.27 -9.92
N TYR A 351 3.49 10.86 -9.14
CA TYR A 351 3.61 9.51 -8.61
C TYR A 351 3.36 9.48 -7.11
N GLU A 352 2.24 8.89 -6.70
CA GLU A 352 1.91 8.75 -5.28
C GLU A 352 2.63 7.56 -4.63
N ILE A 353 3.27 7.81 -3.48
CA ILE A 353 3.86 6.79 -2.62
C ILE A 353 2.93 6.59 -1.43
N HIS A 354 2.23 5.46 -1.42
CA HIS A 354 1.22 5.16 -0.40
C HIS A 354 1.74 4.18 0.67
N GLN A 355 2.96 4.40 1.16
CA GLN A 355 3.52 3.65 2.28
C GLN A 355 3.71 4.59 3.49
N ALA A 356 3.04 4.28 4.60
CA ALA A 356 3.24 5.00 5.84
C ALA A 356 4.68 4.79 6.33
N SER A 357 5.33 5.85 6.79
CA SER A 357 6.74 5.78 7.24
C SER A 357 7.71 5.37 6.13
N TYR A 358 7.39 5.65 4.86
CA TYR A 358 8.32 5.46 3.73
C TYR A 358 9.57 6.32 3.88
N ASP A 359 10.73 5.67 3.93
CA ASP A 359 12.02 6.35 3.86
C ASP A 359 12.29 6.73 2.40
N ILE A 360 12.22 8.04 2.12
CA ILE A 360 12.35 8.56 0.77
C ILE A 360 13.73 8.31 0.15
N SER A 361 14.76 8.09 0.98
CA SER A 361 16.11 7.77 0.50
C SER A 361 16.15 6.43 -0.25
N GLN A 362 15.18 5.53 -0.02
CA GLN A 362 15.08 4.26 -0.74
C GLN A 362 14.86 4.46 -2.24
N LEU A 363 14.28 5.59 -2.67
CA LEU A 363 14.11 5.89 -4.10
C LEU A 363 15.42 6.12 -4.82
N ASN A 364 16.51 6.47 -4.12
CA ASN A 364 17.83 6.59 -4.72
C ASN A 364 18.32 5.25 -5.33
N HIS A 365 17.75 4.11 -4.91
CA HIS A 365 18.02 2.82 -5.53
C HIS A 365 17.39 2.69 -6.92
N TYR A 366 16.21 3.29 -7.11
CA TYR A 366 15.38 3.14 -8.30
C TYR A 366 15.52 4.31 -9.29
N ILE A 367 15.78 5.51 -8.77
CA ILE A 367 15.92 6.75 -9.52
C ILE A 367 17.37 7.19 -9.45
N ARG A 368 18.07 7.11 -10.58
CA ARG A 368 19.48 7.47 -10.70
C ARG A 368 19.64 8.87 -11.29
N ASN A 369 20.80 9.47 -11.07
CA ASN A 369 21.17 10.72 -11.72
C ASN A 369 21.08 10.58 -13.24
N GLY A 370 20.38 11.52 -13.88
CA GLY A 370 20.17 11.52 -15.33
C GLY A 370 19.00 10.65 -15.80
N ASP A 371 18.33 9.89 -14.91
CA ASP A 371 17.06 9.26 -15.29
C ASP A 371 16.08 10.37 -15.66
N PHE A 372 15.81 11.30 -14.74
CA PHE A 372 14.92 12.45 -14.97
C PHE A 372 15.71 13.74 -15.07
N ALA A 373 15.23 14.68 -15.91
CA ALA A 373 15.75 16.04 -15.96
C ALA A 373 15.44 16.81 -14.67
N ASP A 374 14.29 16.53 -14.05
CA ASP A 374 13.93 17.05 -12.73
C ASP A 374 13.09 16.02 -11.97
N HIS A 375 13.36 15.85 -10.68
CA HIS A 375 12.55 14.99 -9.82
C HIS A 375 12.44 15.61 -8.43
N ARG A 376 11.22 15.69 -7.91
CA ARG A 376 10.90 16.42 -6.69
C ARG A 376 9.95 15.65 -5.80
N TYR A 377 9.91 16.03 -4.54
CA TYR A 377 9.16 15.31 -3.51
C TYR A 377 8.28 16.27 -2.72
N LEU A 378 7.00 15.97 -2.67
CA LEU A 378 6.00 16.76 -1.96
C LEU A 378 5.40 15.91 -0.85
N PHE A 379 5.55 16.38 0.39
CA PHE A 379 4.93 15.75 1.56
C PHE A 379 3.71 16.56 1.95
N ILE A 380 2.56 15.90 2.05
CA ILE A 380 1.44 16.50 2.77
C ILE A 380 1.54 16.22 4.27
N VAL A 381 1.48 17.28 5.06
CA VAL A 381 1.53 17.26 6.52
C VAL A 381 0.27 17.88 7.10
N ARG A 382 -0.03 17.58 8.37
CA ARG A 382 -1.22 18.08 9.07
C ARG A 382 -0.82 18.47 10.49
N GLU A 383 -1.61 19.32 11.15
CA GLU A 383 -1.34 19.68 12.55
C GLU A 383 -1.18 18.40 13.41
N PRO A 384 -0.03 18.17 14.08
CA PRO A 384 0.33 16.87 14.64
C PRO A 384 -0.65 16.33 15.70
N VAL A 385 -1.16 17.17 16.60
CA VAL A 385 -2.08 16.69 17.65
C VAL A 385 -3.42 16.27 17.04
N ARG A 386 -3.92 17.05 16.08
CA ARG A 386 -5.13 16.74 15.32
C ARG A 386 -4.97 15.51 14.45
N HIS A 387 -3.82 15.37 13.79
CA HIS A 387 -3.52 14.23 12.96
C HIS A 387 -3.48 12.95 13.81
N PHE A 388 -2.73 12.96 14.92
CA PHE A 388 -2.71 11.88 15.91
C PHE A 388 -4.13 11.48 16.32
N TYR A 389 -4.92 12.45 16.77
CA TYR A 389 -6.30 12.24 17.21
C TYR A 389 -7.15 11.55 16.13
N ALA A 390 -7.17 12.12 14.92
CA ALA A 390 -8.01 11.62 13.83
C ALA A 390 -7.58 10.23 13.36
N ALA A 391 -6.27 9.97 13.25
CA ALA A 391 -5.74 8.68 12.84
C ALA A 391 -5.99 7.61 13.90
N PHE A 392 -5.77 7.93 15.18
CA PHE A 392 -5.98 7.01 16.29
C PHE A 392 -7.46 6.66 16.46
N LYS A 393 -8.35 7.65 16.37
CA LYS A 393 -9.80 7.44 16.42
C LYS A 393 -10.27 6.49 15.31
N ARG A 394 -9.80 6.71 14.08
CA ARG A 394 -10.13 5.84 12.93
C ARG A 394 -9.59 4.42 13.09
N LEU A 395 -8.28 4.28 13.31
CA LEU A 395 -7.59 2.97 13.22
C LEU A 395 -7.72 2.12 14.48
N ILE A 396 -8.06 2.74 15.61
CA ILE A 396 -8.11 2.06 16.90
C ILE A 396 -9.52 2.10 17.48
N VAL A 397 -10.11 3.28 17.66
CA VAL A 397 -11.38 3.41 18.40
C VAL A 397 -12.57 2.91 17.60
N GLN A 398 -12.65 3.26 16.31
CA GLN A 398 -13.79 2.95 15.44
C GLN A 398 -13.67 1.61 14.71
N GLU A 399 -12.49 1.00 14.77
CA GLU A 399 -12.19 -0.20 14.00
C GLU A 399 -12.73 -1.47 14.68
N ASN A 400 -12.97 -2.52 13.92
CA ASN A 400 -13.36 -3.81 14.47
C ASN A 400 -12.22 -4.46 15.30
N PRO A 401 -12.53 -5.41 16.21
CA PRO A 401 -11.55 -5.95 17.16
C PRO A 401 -10.30 -6.59 16.54
N LYS A 402 -10.43 -7.28 15.40
CA LYS A 402 -9.30 -7.95 14.74
C LYS A 402 -8.35 -6.94 14.11
N ASP A 403 -8.90 -5.99 13.35
CA ASP A 403 -8.10 -4.96 12.69
C ASP A 403 -7.51 -3.97 13.71
N ARG A 404 -8.23 -3.70 14.80
CA ARG A 404 -7.71 -2.93 15.95
C ARG A 404 -6.46 -3.59 16.57
N ASP A 405 -6.49 -4.90 16.83
CA ASP A 405 -5.31 -5.64 17.35
C ASP A 405 -4.10 -5.44 16.44
N TYR A 406 -4.33 -5.61 15.13
CA TYR A 406 -3.30 -5.40 14.13
C TYR A 406 -2.74 -3.96 14.17
N HIS A 407 -3.61 -2.94 14.25
CA HIS A 407 -3.19 -1.55 14.27
C HIS A 407 -2.45 -1.15 15.55
N ILE A 408 -2.85 -1.66 16.72
CA ILE A 408 -2.13 -1.44 17.98
C ILE A 408 -0.69 -1.95 17.86
N ARG A 409 -0.53 -3.16 17.31
CA ARG A 409 0.79 -3.80 17.15
C ARG A 409 1.66 -3.10 16.10
N ASN A 410 1.09 -2.66 14.99
CA ASN A 410 1.86 -2.31 13.79
C ASN A 410 1.81 -0.83 13.39
N SER A 411 0.85 -0.06 13.89
CA SER A 411 0.57 1.30 13.39
C SER A 411 0.80 2.39 14.43
N VAL A 412 0.53 2.17 15.73
CA VAL A 412 0.55 3.25 16.74
C VAL A 412 1.91 3.95 16.83
N LEU A 413 3.01 3.21 16.88
CA LEU A 413 4.36 3.80 16.93
C LEU A 413 4.68 4.60 15.66
N LYS A 414 4.22 4.11 14.49
CA LYS A 414 4.39 4.79 13.19
C LYS A 414 3.61 6.10 13.15
N LEU A 415 2.40 6.15 13.71
CA LEU A 415 1.60 7.38 13.81
C LEU A 415 2.36 8.45 14.59
N ILE A 416 2.86 8.12 15.78
CA ILE A 416 3.63 9.08 16.59
C ILE A 416 4.92 9.50 15.90
N SER A 417 5.59 8.58 15.19
CA SER A 417 6.76 8.91 14.38
C SER A 417 6.45 9.92 13.26
N CYS A 418 5.27 9.79 12.64
CA CYS A 418 4.77 10.76 11.66
C CYS A 418 4.48 12.13 12.32
N ASP A 419 3.85 12.15 13.50
CA ASP A 419 3.50 13.38 14.22
C ASP A 419 4.72 14.15 14.76
N LEU A 420 5.81 13.42 15.04
CA LEU A 420 7.14 13.98 15.33
C LEU A 420 7.86 14.53 14.07
N GLY A 421 7.28 14.32 12.89
CA GLY A 421 7.84 14.74 11.62
C GLY A 421 9.09 13.97 11.20
N LEU A 422 9.37 12.79 11.76
CA LEU A 422 10.64 12.07 11.54
C LEU A 422 10.92 11.77 10.06
N MET A 423 9.87 11.58 9.26
CA MET A 423 10.00 11.36 7.81
C MET A 423 10.33 12.64 7.03
N ALA A 424 10.06 13.82 7.60
CA ALA A 424 10.44 15.11 7.02
C ALA A 424 11.69 15.70 7.67
N GLU A 425 12.34 14.97 8.57
CA GLU A 425 13.63 15.36 9.13
C GLU A 425 14.70 15.17 8.04
N GLN A 426 15.54 16.18 7.84
CA GLN A 426 16.61 16.16 6.86
C GLN A 426 17.69 15.19 7.33
N SER A 427 18.00 14.22 6.48
CA SER A 427 19.12 13.31 6.66
C SER A 427 20.27 13.66 5.69
N LYS A 428 21.43 13.01 5.86
CA LYS A 428 22.54 13.17 4.90
C LYS A 428 22.17 12.58 3.54
N GLU A 429 21.41 11.50 3.56
CA GLU A 429 20.97 10.72 2.41
C GLU A 429 19.95 11.48 1.54
N CYS A 430 19.23 12.44 2.14
CA CYS A 430 18.20 13.23 1.46
C CYS A 430 18.58 14.71 1.26
N ARG A 431 19.82 15.10 1.57
CA ARG A 431 20.25 16.51 1.58
C ARG A 431 20.12 17.19 0.22
N ASP A 432 20.45 16.47 -0.84
CA ASP A 432 20.45 16.99 -2.21
C ASP A 432 19.09 16.80 -2.91
N MET A 433 18.11 16.18 -2.23
CA MET A 433 16.78 15.94 -2.77
C MET A 433 15.93 17.21 -2.68
N GLN A 434 15.16 17.49 -3.74
CA GLN A 434 14.24 18.62 -3.76
C GLN A 434 12.93 18.28 -3.05
N ILE A 435 12.93 18.45 -1.73
CA ILE A 435 11.80 18.10 -0.87
C ILE A 435 11.11 19.35 -0.33
N ARG A 436 9.77 19.34 -0.35
CA ARG A 436 8.91 20.37 0.23
C ARG A 436 7.73 19.77 0.98
N LEU A 437 7.29 20.47 2.01
CA LEU A 437 6.09 20.13 2.77
C LEU A 437 4.92 21.04 2.34
N VAL A 438 3.70 20.51 2.34
CA VAL A 438 2.45 21.25 2.15
C VAL A 438 1.53 20.93 3.30
N ARG A 439 1.00 21.96 3.95
CA ARG A 439 0.06 21.79 5.05
C ARG A 439 -1.33 21.50 4.50
N PHE A 440 -1.97 20.46 5.02
CA PHE A 440 -3.35 20.12 4.69
C PHE A 440 -4.31 21.27 5.02
N GLU A 441 -4.04 22.00 6.10
CA GLU A 441 -4.82 23.18 6.49
C GLU A 441 -4.76 24.30 5.44
N ASP A 442 -3.60 24.52 4.82
CA ASP A 442 -3.43 25.52 3.76
C ASP A 442 -4.15 25.10 2.47
N ALA A 443 -3.98 23.83 2.08
CA ALA A 443 -4.68 23.27 0.91
C ALA A 443 -6.21 23.37 1.03
N LYS A 444 -6.73 23.37 2.27
CA LYS A 444 -8.17 23.55 2.56
C LYS A 444 -8.60 25.01 2.65
N ARG A 445 -7.86 25.85 3.40
CA ARG A 445 -8.27 27.23 3.75
C ARG A 445 -7.80 28.28 2.75
N SER A 446 -6.70 28.02 2.04
CA SER A 446 -6.04 28.93 1.10
C SER A 446 -5.66 28.16 -0.17
N ARG A 447 -6.63 27.40 -0.69
CA ARG A 447 -6.46 26.45 -1.79
C ARG A 447 -5.75 27.07 -2.99
N ARG A 448 -6.33 28.12 -3.57
CA ARG A 448 -5.79 28.84 -4.73
C ARG A 448 -4.34 29.23 -4.54
N GLN A 449 -4.05 29.92 -3.44
CA GLN A 449 -2.72 30.40 -3.11
C GLN A 449 -1.72 29.26 -2.89
N THR A 450 -2.18 28.15 -2.31
CA THR A 450 -1.36 26.95 -2.10
C THR A 450 -1.05 26.25 -3.41
N MET A 451 -2.05 26.08 -4.29
CA MET A 451 -1.88 25.45 -5.61
C MET A 451 -0.99 26.30 -6.51
N GLN A 452 -1.18 27.64 -6.51
CA GLN A 452 -0.27 28.57 -7.19
C GLN A 452 1.17 28.43 -6.70
N ALA A 453 1.39 28.30 -5.38
CA ALA A 453 2.73 28.10 -4.83
C ALA A 453 3.35 26.76 -5.24
N ILE A 454 2.56 25.68 -5.31
CA ILE A 454 3.02 24.37 -5.81
C ILE A 454 3.38 24.46 -7.30
N CYS A 455 2.51 25.06 -8.14
CA CYS A 455 2.76 25.26 -9.56
C CYS A 455 4.03 26.10 -9.81
N ALA A 456 4.18 27.20 -9.07
CA ALA A 456 5.38 28.04 -9.13
C ALA A 456 6.64 27.26 -8.73
N TRP A 457 6.55 26.43 -7.69
CA TRP A 457 7.66 25.58 -7.28
C TRP A 457 8.06 24.63 -8.42
N ILE A 458 7.14 23.84 -8.98
CA ILE A 458 7.44 22.88 -10.06
C ILE A 458 7.51 23.50 -11.47
N ASN A 459 7.50 24.84 -11.54
CA ASN A 459 7.63 25.64 -12.76
C ASN A 459 6.61 25.25 -13.86
N ILE A 460 5.32 25.21 -13.50
CA ILE A 460 4.20 25.09 -14.43
C ILE A 460 3.21 26.24 -14.21
N PRO A 461 2.37 26.59 -15.20
CA PRO A 461 1.28 27.53 -15.00
C PRO A 461 0.32 27.03 -13.92
N TYR A 462 -0.35 27.95 -13.24
CA TYR A 462 -1.53 27.61 -12.46
C TYR A 462 -2.73 27.40 -13.39
N ASP A 463 -3.61 26.46 -13.05
CA ASP A 463 -4.85 26.19 -13.79
C ASP A 463 -6.02 26.08 -12.81
N GLU A 464 -7.18 26.61 -13.20
CA GLU A 464 -8.37 26.67 -12.34
C GLU A 464 -8.98 25.29 -12.05
N CYS A 465 -8.64 24.25 -12.82
CA CYS A 465 -9.06 22.88 -12.51
C CYS A 465 -8.63 22.43 -11.10
N MET A 466 -7.56 23.00 -10.55
CA MET A 466 -7.05 22.68 -9.22
C MET A 466 -7.92 23.20 -8.07
N GLU A 467 -9.00 23.94 -8.36
CA GLU A 467 -9.98 24.36 -7.37
C GLU A 467 -10.99 23.25 -7.03
N THR A 468 -11.09 22.21 -7.86
CA THR A 468 -12.04 21.10 -7.70
C THR A 468 -11.28 19.78 -7.59
N ALA A 469 -11.65 18.95 -6.61
CA ALA A 469 -11.07 17.63 -6.48
C ALA A 469 -11.61 16.68 -7.56
N THR A 470 -10.70 16.15 -8.39
CA THR A 470 -11.07 15.25 -9.48
C THR A 470 -10.16 14.02 -9.54
N THR A 471 -10.54 13.02 -10.34
CA THR A 471 -9.67 11.93 -10.75
C THR A 471 -9.94 11.64 -12.22
N ASN A 472 -8.90 11.72 -13.05
CA ASN A 472 -9.03 11.79 -14.51
C ASN A 472 -10.02 12.90 -14.96
N GLY A 473 -10.06 14.04 -14.27
CA GLY A 473 -11.00 15.13 -14.54
C GLY A 473 -12.46 14.85 -14.16
N ILE A 474 -12.74 13.69 -13.56
CA ILE A 474 -14.07 13.33 -13.06
C ILE A 474 -14.19 13.79 -11.60
N PRO A 475 -15.21 14.59 -11.24
CA PRO A 475 -15.49 14.90 -9.84
C PRO A 475 -15.77 13.62 -9.05
N VAL A 476 -15.08 13.46 -7.93
CA VAL A 476 -15.17 12.26 -7.08
C VAL A 476 -15.40 12.65 -5.63
N TYR A 477 -16.06 11.77 -4.91
CA TYR A 477 -16.35 11.94 -3.50
C TYR A 477 -15.69 10.84 -2.68
N PHE A 478 -15.31 11.18 -1.45
CA PHE A 478 -14.72 10.21 -0.55
C PHE A 478 -15.81 9.35 0.10
N PRO A 479 -15.59 8.04 0.22
CA PRO A 479 -16.21 7.30 1.31
C PRO A 479 -15.60 7.84 2.60
N ALA A 480 -16.21 8.86 3.21
CA ALA A 480 -16.13 8.92 4.65
C ALA A 480 -16.90 7.71 5.12
N ALA A 481 -16.27 6.83 5.88
CA ALA A 481 -16.99 5.89 6.73
C ALA A 481 -17.78 6.68 7.80
N ALA A 482 -18.69 7.56 7.39
CA ALA A 482 -19.71 8.07 8.28
C ALA A 482 -20.66 6.91 8.52
N GLN A 483 -20.66 6.42 9.75
CA GLN A 483 -21.80 5.71 10.29
C GLN A 483 -23.02 6.62 10.05
N GLY A 484 -23.80 6.31 9.01
CA GLY A 484 -24.91 7.17 8.53
C GLY A 484 -24.98 7.37 7.02
N GLY A 485 -23.98 6.96 6.22
CA GLY A 485 -24.06 7.01 4.75
C GLY A 485 -23.87 8.39 4.12
N GLY A 486 -23.28 9.34 4.86
CA GLY A 486 -22.98 10.67 4.34
C GLY A 486 -21.79 10.67 3.38
N VAL A 487 -21.99 11.23 2.18
CA VAL A 487 -20.93 11.51 1.20
C VAL A 487 -20.38 12.90 1.49
N TYR A 488 -19.11 12.99 1.88
CA TYR A 488 -18.46 14.29 2.10
C TYR A 488 -17.65 14.65 0.87
N GLY A 489 -17.99 15.80 0.28
CA GLY A 489 -17.18 16.38 -0.78
C GLY A 489 -15.78 16.73 -0.27
N ALA A 490 -14.83 16.73 -1.21
CA ALA A 490 -13.47 17.18 -0.97
C ALA A 490 -13.39 18.63 -0.45
N ASP A 491 -14.45 19.43 -0.58
CA ASP A 491 -14.55 20.78 -0.02
C ASP A 491 -14.98 20.85 1.45
N SER A 492 -15.27 19.71 2.09
CA SER A 492 -15.62 19.72 3.52
C SER A 492 -14.49 20.29 4.37
N MET A 493 -14.84 21.25 5.23
CA MET A 493 -13.95 21.89 6.20
C MET A 493 -13.89 21.16 7.55
N SER A 494 -14.71 20.11 7.75
CA SER A 494 -14.77 19.32 8.99
C SER A 494 -13.41 18.79 9.46
N ALA A 495 -12.52 18.46 8.52
CA ALA A 495 -11.17 17.98 8.83
C ALA A 495 -10.22 19.10 9.31
N VAL A 496 -10.56 20.37 9.10
CA VAL A 496 -9.75 21.53 9.49
C VAL A 496 -10.42 22.47 10.48
N GLU A 497 -11.69 22.26 10.80
CA GLU A 497 -12.39 22.99 11.87
C GLU A 497 -11.91 22.59 13.28
N PRO A 498 -12.17 23.41 14.31
CA PRO A 498 -11.88 23.04 15.70
C PRO A 498 -12.52 21.70 16.06
N CYS A 499 -11.78 20.87 16.79
CA CYS A 499 -12.20 19.52 17.17
C CYS A 499 -12.06 19.37 18.68
N ASP A 500 -13.08 18.80 19.32
CA ASP A 500 -12.98 18.37 20.71
C ASP A 500 -12.23 17.04 20.79
N TYR A 501 -11.10 17.04 21.49
CA TYR A 501 -10.26 15.86 21.67
C TYR A 501 -10.62 15.05 22.93
N SER A 502 -11.57 15.52 23.74
CA SER A 502 -11.82 15.05 25.11
C SER A 502 -12.13 13.56 25.24
N ASP A 503 -12.69 12.94 24.19
CA ASP A 503 -13.01 11.51 24.14
C ASP A 503 -11.75 10.61 24.11
N LEU A 504 -10.62 11.14 23.64
CA LEU A 504 -9.36 10.39 23.50
C LEU A 504 -8.19 11.00 24.28
N LEU A 505 -8.13 12.33 24.38
CA LEU A 505 -7.04 13.10 24.98
C LEU A 505 -7.58 13.98 26.11
N SER A 506 -6.88 13.99 27.24
CA SER A 506 -7.07 15.02 28.27
C SER A 506 -6.41 16.33 27.88
N GLU A 507 -6.76 17.44 28.53
CA GLU A 507 -6.04 18.71 28.39
C GLU A 507 -4.54 18.56 28.69
N PHE A 508 -4.21 17.73 29.68
CA PHE A 508 -2.82 17.40 30.00
C PHE A 508 -2.13 16.60 28.89
N ASP A 509 -2.83 15.69 28.21
CA ASP A 509 -2.28 14.99 27.03
C ASP A 509 -2.02 15.95 25.88
N VAL A 510 -2.99 16.83 25.59
CA VAL A 510 -2.86 17.85 24.55
C VAL A 510 -1.66 18.76 24.84
N PHE A 511 -1.49 19.22 26.08
CA PHE A 511 -0.31 19.98 26.49
C PHE A 511 0.99 19.21 26.25
N ARG A 512 1.07 17.95 26.72
CA ARG A 512 2.27 17.10 26.57
C ARG A 512 2.63 16.86 25.11
N LEU A 513 1.64 16.54 24.28
CA LEU A 513 1.85 16.31 22.85
C LEU A 513 2.27 17.61 22.14
N ASN A 514 1.66 18.76 22.45
CA ASN A 514 2.09 20.05 21.91
C ASN A 514 3.55 20.38 22.29
N LEU A 515 3.92 20.12 23.54
CA LEU A 515 5.28 20.32 24.02
C LEU A 515 6.29 19.40 23.31
N LEU A 516 5.94 18.14 23.07
CA LEU A 516 6.82 17.16 22.43
C LEU A 516 6.89 17.35 20.91
N PHE A 517 5.79 17.73 20.25
CA PHE A 517 5.74 17.95 18.80
C PHE A 517 6.21 19.35 18.37
N GLN A 518 6.60 20.20 19.32
CA GLN A 518 6.84 21.63 19.07
C GLN A 518 7.87 21.90 17.95
N TYR A 519 8.92 21.09 17.79
CA TYR A 519 9.98 21.38 16.82
C TYR A 519 9.45 21.24 15.40
N PHE A 520 8.76 20.13 15.12
CA PHE A 520 8.10 19.93 13.84
C PHE A 520 6.99 20.97 13.62
N LYS A 521 6.19 21.28 14.65
CA LYS A 521 5.16 22.32 14.56
C LYS A 521 5.74 23.68 14.17
N ARG A 522 6.83 24.11 14.82
CA ARG A 522 7.53 25.36 14.49
C ARG A 522 8.11 25.34 13.07
N ALA A 523 8.72 24.22 12.65
CA ALA A 523 9.26 24.08 11.30
C ALA A 523 8.16 24.21 10.22
N CYS A 524 6.96 23.74 10.52
CA CYS A 524 5.79 23.90 9.66
C CYS A 524 5.00 25.19 9.91
N ALA A 525 5.48 26.11 10.76
CA ALA A 525 4.79 27.33 11.14
C ALA A 525 3.34 27.10 11.66
N TYR A 526 3.11 25.98 12.36
CA TYR A 526 1.90 25.77 13.15
C TYR A 526 2.00 26.55 14.47
N PRO A 527 0.87 26.99 15.06
CA PRO A 527 0.86 27.62 16.38
C PRO A 527 1.44 26.69 17.46
N VAL A 528 2.31 27.24 18.31
CA VAL A 528 2.96 26.55 19.43
C VAL A 528 2.80 27.41 20.68
N ASP A 529 1.73 27.16 21.41
CA ASP A 529 1.36 27.90 22.63
C ASP A 529 1.82 27.16 23.90
N VAL A 530 3.08 26.70 23.89
CA VAL A 530 3.72 25.99 25.00
C VAL A 530 5.13 26.51 25.20
N PRO A 531 5.68 26.46 26.44
CA PRO A 531 7.07 26.82 26.68
C PRO A 531 8.01 25.95 25.84
N ASP A 532 9.19 26.46 25.52
CA ASP A 532 10.17 25.68 24.79
C ASP A 532 10.55 24.41 25.55
N LEU A 533 10.40 23.23 24.94
CA LEU A 533 10.90 21.95 25.46
C LEU A 533 12.36 22.04 25.93
N GLN A 534 13.19 22.87 25.30
CA GLN A 534 14.59 23.08 25.70
C GLN A 534 14.74 23.71 27.09
N SER A 535 13.74 24.46 27.56
CA SER A 535 13.74 25.10 28.88
C SER A 535 13.60 24.09 30.03
N PHE A 536 13.25 22.84 29.74
CA PHE A 536 13.06 21.79 30.74
C PHE A 536 14.27 20.86 30.86
N SER A 537 14.51 20.37 32.08
CA SER A 537 15.53 19.35 32.34
C SER A 537 15.11 17.99 31.78
N GLN A 538 16.09 17.13 31.49
CA GLN A 538 15.80 15.77 31.03
C GLN A 538 15.00 14.96 32.06
N ASP A 539 15.22 15.21 33.36
CA ASP A 539 14.47 14.51 34.40
C ASP A 539 13.02 14.99 34.50
N PHE A 540 12.75 16.27 34.21
CA PHE A 540 11.39 16.75 34.06
C PHE A 540 10.67 16.06 32.89
N ILE A 541 11.34 15.93 31.74
CA ILE A 541 10.75 15.27 30.56
C ILE A 541 10.46 13.79 30.85
N LYS A 542 11.38 13.09 31.52
CA LYS A 542 11.14 11.70 31.98
C LYS A 542 9.94 11.63 32.93
N GLU A 543 9.82 12.56 33.87
CA GLU A 543 8.70 12.65 34.79
C GLU A 543 7.38 12.90 34.05
N LEU A 544 7.37 13.79 33.06
CA LEU A 544 6.22 14.09 32.22
C LEU A 544 5.68 12.85 31.48
N LEU A 545 6.58 11.97 31.05
CA LEU A 545 6.27 10.74 30.33
C LEU A 545 5.93 9.55 31.24
N ARG A 546 6.14 9.66 32.56
CA ARG A 546 5.72 8.61 33.53
C ARG A 546 4.22 8.51 33.67
N TYR A 547 3.50 9.61 33.49
CA TYR A 547 2.04 9.62 33.55
C TYR A 547 1.48 8.96 32.27
N PRO A 548 0.56 7.99 32.38
CA PRO A 548 -0.08 7.42 31.19
C PRO A 548 -0.90 8.49 30.45
N PHE A 549 -0.95 8.41 29.13
CA PHE A 549 -1.87 9.20 28.33
C PHE A 549 -3.30 8.63 28.42
N ARG A 550 -4.33 9.48 28.27
CA ARG A 550 -5.73 9.01 28.28
C ARG A 550 -6.00 7.97 27.18
N PHE A 551 -5.38 8.11 26.00
CA PHE A 551 -5.54 7.13 24.92
C PHE A 551 -5.07 5.72 25.31
N GLU A 552 -4.09 5.58 26.21
CA GLU A 552 -3.65 4.27 26.71
C GLU A 552 -4.76 3.58 27.51
N GLN A 553 -5.49 4.35 28.31
CA GLN A 553 -6.65 3.85 29.06
C GLN A 553 -7.81 3.49 28.13
N VAL A 554 -8.00 4.25 27.04
CA VAL A 554 -8.98 3.92 26.00
C VAL A 554 -8.64 2.59 25.33
N VAL A 555 -7.39 2.40 24.91
CA VAL A 555 -6.94 1.12 24.32
C VAL A 555 -7.17 -0.02 25.29
N LYS A 556 -6.75 0.13 26.56
CA LYS A 556 -6.93 -0.90 27.58
C LYS A 556 -8.40 -1.32 27.72
N ARG A 557 -9.33 -0.35 27.81
CA ARG A 557 -10.77 -0.63 27.92
C ARG A 557 -11.33 -1.34 26.68
N LEU A 558 -10.95 -0.90 25.48
CA LEU A 558 -11.37 -1.55 24.23
C LEU A 558 -10.86 -2.99 24.17
N ARG A 559 -9.66 -3.24 24.66
CA ARG A 559 -9.04 -4.57 24.68
C ARG A 559 -9.69 -5.54 25.67
N GLU A 560 -10.01 -5.07 26.86
CA GLU A 560 -10.80 -5.85 27.84
C GLU A 560 -12.18 -6.26 27.28
N GLN A 561 -12.73 -5.49 26.35
CA GLN A 561 -13.96 -5.84 25.63
C GLN A 561 -13.70 -6.84 24.51
N ASP A 562 -12.62 -6.65 23.75
CA ASP A 562 -12.24 -7.47 22.60
C ASP A 562 -11.82 -8.89 22.99
N GLU A 563 -11.06 -9.08 24.06
CA GLU A 563 -10.53 -10.38 24.50
C GLU A 563 -11.60 -11.44 24.76
N LYS A 564 -12.87 -11.02 24.89
CA LYS A 564 -14.03 -11.90 24.96
C LYS A 564 -14.34 -12.59 23.61
N GLN A 565 -13.68 -12.20 22.52
CA GLN A 565 -13.88 -12.72 21.17
C GLN A 565 -12.78 -13.71 20.75
N PRO A 566 -13.14 -14.79 20.05
CA PRO A 566 -12.18 -15.81 19.61
C PRO A 566 -11.18 -15.26 18.57
N GLY A 567 -9.91 -15.62 18.72
CA GLY A 567 -8.84 -15.27 17.78
C GLY A 567 -8.10 -13.96 18.08
N ILE A 568 -8.37 -13.34 19.22
CA ILE A 568 -7.67 -12.14 19.69
C ILE A 568 -6.57 -12.56 20.66
N HIS A 569 -5.35 -12.07 20.43
CA HIS A 569 -4.20 -12.36 21.28
C HIS A 569 -4.40 -11.74 22.68
N SER A 570 -4.21 -12.54 23.74
CA SER A 570 -4.32 -12.06 25.13
C SER A 570 -3.25 -11.01 25.48
N ASP A 571 -2.08 -11.10 24.85
CA ASP A 571 -0.93 -10.32 25.26
C ASP A 571 -0.69 -9.18 24.27
N LEU A 572 -0.89 -7.94 24.73
CA LEU A 572 -0.51 -6.74 23.98
C LEU A 572 1.01 -6.57 24.01
N PRO A 573 1.64 -6.13 22.91
CA PRO A 573 3.01 -5.65 22.98
C PRO A 573 3.06 -4.43 23.91
N ASP A 574 4.20 -4.18 24.53
CA ASP A 574 4.42 -2.98 25.36
C ASP A 574 4.59 -1.72 24.48
N TYR A 575 3.57 -1.42 23.68
CA TYR A 575 3.55 -0.30 22.76
C TYR A 575 3.67 1.03 23.53
N ALA A 576 3.13 1.10 24.75
CA ALA A 576 3.14 2.31 25.56
C ALA A 576 4.57 2.68 25.99
N SER A 577 5.37 1.72 26.43
CA SER A 577 6.79 1.98 26.71
C SER A 577 7.55 2.35 25.45
N CYS A 578 7.32 1.68 24.31
CA CYS A 578 7.94 2.07 23.04
C CYS A 578 7.61 3.51 22.62
N ILE A 579 6.38 3.97 22.84
CA ILE A 579 5.99 5.37 22.61
C ILE A 579 6.80 6.32 23.50
N ARG A 580 6.88 6.03 24.81
CA ARG A 580 7.62 6.87 25.75
C ARG A 580 9.10 6.91 25.41
N GLU A 581 9.69 5.78 25.04
CA GLU A 581 11.08 5.69 24.59
C GLU A 581 11.32 6.52 23.33
N LEU A 582 10.44 6.45 22.34
CA LEU A 582 10.51 7.27 21.13
C LEU A 582 10.44 8.77 21.47
N LEU A 583 9.46 9.19 22.28
CA LEU A 583 9.27 10.58 22.67
C LEU A 583 10.45 11.11 23.48
N LEU A 584 10.98 10.30 24.41
CA LEU A 584 12.15 10.66 25.21
C LEU A 584 13.41 10.76 24.34
N SER A 585 13.63 9.79 23.45
CA SER A 585 14.77 9.80 22.50
C SER A 585 14.71 11.00 21.58
N TYR A 586 13.52 11.37 21.11
CA TYR A 586 13.31 12.57 20.32
C TYR A 586 13.66 13.83 21.12
N ALA A 587 13.10 13.99 22.31
CA ALA A 587 13.35 15.14 23.18
C ALA A 587 14.83 15.32 23.59
N GLN A 588 15.64 14.27 23.49
CA GLN A 588 17.07 14.29 23.76
C GLN A 588 17.91 14.82 22.59
N ARG A 589 17.42 14.77 21.35
CA ARG A 589 18.12 15.21 20.12
C ARG A 589 18.02 16.73 19.88
N LYS A 590 18.17 17.53 20.95
CA LYS A 590 17.80 18.96 21.06
C LYS A 590 18.28 19.90 19.94
N GLU A 591 19.41 19.62 19.28
CA GLU A 591 20.03 20.46 18.25
C GLU A 591 20.05 19.81 16.85
N GLU A 592 19.48 18.62 16.71
CA GLU A 592 19.61 17.80 15.49
C GLU A 592 18.38 17.87 14.57
N HIS A 593 17.27 18.44 15.06
CA HIS A 593 16.02 18.51 14.31
C HIS A 593 16.03 19.62 13.28
N VAL A 594 16.35 19.25 12.04
CA VAL A 594 16.20 20.11 10.86
C VAL A 594 15.17 19.46 9.95
N TYR A 595 14.08 20.15 9.63
CA TYR A 595 13.03 19.60 8.76
C TYR A 595 13.07 20.21 7.36
N PHE A 596 12.45 19.55 6.39
CA PHE A 596 12.26 20.14 5.06
C PHE A 596 11.35 21.38 5.14
N PRO A 597 11.60 22.40 4.30
CA PRO A 597 10.82 23.63 4.37
C PRO A 597 9.41 23.44 3.77
N CYS A 598 8.45 24.18 4.33
CA CYS A 598 7.10 24.26 3.80
C CYS A 598 7.01 25.16 2.57
N ILE A 599 6.13 24.79 1.63
CA ILE A 599 5.55 25.72 0.66
C ILE A 599 4.52 26.55 1.42
N ASN A 600 4.70 27.87 1.37
CA ASN A 600 3.73 28.81 1.92
C ASN A 600 2.76 29.25 0.82
N PRO A 601 1.47 29.47 1.13
CA PRO A 601 0.54 30.06 0.19
C PRO A 601 1.08 31.39 -0.37
N MET A 602 0.91 31.62 -1.68
CA MET A 602 1.27 32.91 -2.28
C MET A 602 0.46 34.05 -1.65
N LYS A 603 1.11 35.21 -1.48
CA LYS A 603 0.48 36.41 -0.92
C LYS A 603 -0.40 37.12 -1.92
#